data_AF-A0A654DUQ1-F1
#
_entry.id   AF-A0A654DUQ1-F1
#
_cell.length_a   1.000
_cell.length_b   1.000
_cell.length_c   1.000
_cell.angle_alpha   90.00
_cell.angle_beta   90.00
_cell.angle_gamma   90.00
#
_symmetry.space_group_name_H-M   'P 1'
#
loop_
_entity.id
_entity.type
_entity.pdbx_description
1 polymer ?
#
loop_
_entity_poly.entity_id
_entity_poly.type
_entity_poly.pdbx_seq_one_letter_code
_entity_poly.pdbx_strand_id
1 'polypeptide(L)'
;MKKYTFFLVVCGLLWQSCAKSDRVEPVIQEANHGLLAITIGEPDIDVSHGRQTEDYTDAHVSIISLSGGENVEYASIGDVPDSVELEVGNYYVHAYTDSIPLPAFDAASYVGNSEWFPIGDDSLTHVEVDLGLNSVKVEVNYSENVQTLFYDYHVEVFDEHSGSLYFGKNETRKGYFIPCELTIHAVLHYVNSSSDSTSIEKMVSVDGVKNDFLIITVDGDLEFGEAIFDFNLDSLNVREIDIVF
;
A
#
# COMPACT_ATOMS: atom_id res chain seq x y z
N MET A 1 -88.22 20.97 -67.39
CA MET A 1 -87.31 21.54 -68.40
C MET A 1 -86.07 22.10 -67.73
N LYS A 2 -84.92 21.42 -67.85
CA LYS A 2 -83.56 21.96 -68.12
C LYS A 2 -82.56 20.85 -67.78
N LYS A 3 -81.75 20.54 -68.79
CA LYS A 3 -80.63 19.58 -68.81
C LYS A 3 -79.36 20.22 -68.24
N TYR A 4 -78.29 19.40 -68.11
CA TYR A 4 -76.83 19.66 -68.13
C TYR A 4 -76.15 18.89 -66.97
N THR A 5 -75.57 17.70 -67.17
CA THR A 5 -74.31 17.32 -67.86
C THR A 5 -73.03 17.57 -67.04
N PHE A 6 -72.49 16.46 -66.50
CA PHE A 6 -71.08 16.03 -66.45
C PHE A 6 -69.99 16.95 -65.86
N PHE A 7 -69.34 16.51 -64.77
CA PHE A 7 -67.88 16.65 -64.62
C PHE A 7 -67.29 15.47 -63.81
N LEU A 8 -66.22 14.94 -64.36
CA LEU A 8 -65.45 13.76 -63.95
C LEU A 8 -64.27 14.27 -63.11
N VAL A 9 -64.09 13.82 -61.86
CA VAL A 9 -62.85 14.02 -61.10
C VAL A 9 -62.44 12.70 -60.47
N VAL A 10 -61.31 12.20 -60.96
CA VAL A 10 -60.57 11.03 -60.48
C VAL A 10 -59.61 11.52 -59.38
N CYS A 11 -59.82 11.06 -58.15
CA CYS A 11 -58.83 10.99 -57.07
C CYS A 11 -59.05 9.60 -56.44
N GLY A 12 -58.08 8.74 -56.19
CA GLY A 12 -56.68 8.92 -55.87
C GLY A 12 -56.41 7.81 -54.85
N LEU A 13 -55.44 6.96 -55.15
CA LEU A 13 -55.20 5.66 -54.55
C LEU A 13 -54.85 5.72 -53.04
N LEU A 14 -55.09 4.59 -52.37
CA LEU A 14 -54.18 3.83 -51.49
C LEU A 14 -54.86 3.45 -50.17
N TRP A 15 -55.42 2.23 -50.16
CA TRP A 15 -55.76 1.52 -48.95
C TRP A 15 -54.47 1.07 -48.25
N GLN A 16 -54.46 1.30 -46.95
CA GLN A 16 -53.36 1.08 -46.04
C GLN A 16 -52.97 -0.39 -45.99
N SER A 17 -51.72 -0.68 -46.35
CA SER A 17 -51.04 -1.91 -45.93
C SER A 17 -50.73 -1.77 -44.44
N CYS A 18 -51.36 -2.62 -43.63
CA CYS A 18 -51.06 -2.75 -42.21
C CYS A 18 -49.76 -3.54 -42.09
N ALA A 19 -48.62 -2.84 -42.02
CA ALA A 19 -47.35 -3.46 -41.68
C ALA A 19 -47.35 -3.73 -40.17
N LYS A 20 -47.37 -5.02 -39.80
CA LYS A 20 -47.08 -5.48 -38.45
C LYS A 20 -45.67 -5.02 -38.11
N SER A 21 -45.55 -4.05 -37.21
CA SER A 21 -44.27 -3.60 -36.69
C SER A 21 -43.71 -4.73 -35.83
N ASP A 22 -42.73 -5.44 -36.35
CA ASP A 22 -41.87 -6.32 -35.56
C ASP A 22 -41.07 -5.41 -34.61
N ARG A 23 -41.61 -5.25 -33.40
CA ARG A 23 -40.82 -4.76 -32.28
C ARG A 23 -39.83 -5.86 -31.95
N VAL A 24 -38.57 -5.66 -32.33
CA VAL A 24 -37.45 -6.37 -31.72
C VAL A 24 -37.44 -5.93 -30.27
N GLU A 25 -37.92 -6.79 -29.37
CA GLU A 25 -37.64 -6.61 -27.94
C GLU A 25 -36.12 -6.62 -27.77
N PRO A 26 -35.54 -5.64 -27.05
CA PRO A 26 -34.11 -5.72 -26.75
C PRO A 26 -33.89 -7.01 -25.98
N VAL A 27 -33.08 -7.91 -26.55
CA VAL A 27 -32.54 -9.04 -25.79
C VAL A 27 -31.65 -8.41 -24.73
N ILE A 28 -32.15 -8.33 -23.51
CA ILE A 28 -31.30 -8.11 -22.35
C ILE A 28 -30.44 -9.37 -22.32
N GLN A 29 -29.18 -9.27 -22.73
CA GLN A 29 -28.22 -10.32 -22.41
C GLN A 29 -28.11 -10.26 -20.89
N GLU A 30 -28.71 -11.22 -20.19
CA GLU A 30 -28.34 -11.44 -18.79
C GLU A 30 -26.83 -11.67 -18.79
N ALA A 31 -26.11 -10.81 -18.08
CA ALA A 31 -24.70 -11.04 -17.88
C ALA A 31 -24.59 -12.38 -17.14
N ASN A 32 -23.74 -13.27 -17.64
CA ASN A 32 -23.41 -14.49 -16.92
C ASN A 32 -22.56 -14.08 -15.70
N HIS A 33 -22.77 -14.74 -14.56
CA HIS A 33 -22.11 -14.40 -13.30
C HIS A 33 -21.32 -15.59 -12.75
N GLY A 34 -20.31 -15.29 -11.94
CA GLY A 34 -19.58 -16.24 -11.10
C GLY A 34 -19.36 -15.68 -9.70
N LEU A 35 -18.79 -16.50 -8.82
CA LEU A 35 -18.51 -16.14 -7.42
C LEU A 35 -17.01 -15.95 -7.20
N LEU A 36 -16.65 -14.94 -6.42
CA LEU A 36 -15.30 -14.67 -5.93
C LEU A 36 -15.26 -14.85 -4.42
N ALA A 37 -14.35 -15.69 -3.93
CA ALA A 37 -13.97 -15.77 -2.52
C ALA A 37 -12.56 -15.19 -2.35
N ILE A 38 -12.41 -14.25 -1.42
CA ILE A 38 -11.15 -13.53 -1.18
C ILE A 38 -10.61 -13.91 0.20
N THR A 39 -9.35 -14.29 0.25
CA THR A 39 -8.58 -14.42 1.50
C THR A 39 -7.58 -13.27 1.55
N ILE A 40 -7.66 -12.43 2.57
CA ILE A 40 -6.69 -11.36 2.80
C ILE A 40 -5.84 -11.76 4.00
N GLY A 41 -4.54 -11.88 3.79
CA GLY A 41 -3.58 -12.36 4.77
C GLY A 41 -2.32 -11.51 4.80
N GLU A 42 -1.37 -11.92 5.63
CA GLU A 42 -0.03 -11.34 5.65
C GLU A 42 0.87 -12.06 4.63
N PRO A 43 1.84 -11.37 4.01
CA PRO A 43 2.82 -12.04 3.15
C PRO A 43 3.61 -13.09 3.95
N ASP A 44 3.81 -14.27 3.34
CA ASP A 44 4.59 -15.37 3.91
C ASP A 44 6.08 -15.02 3.94
N ILE A 45 6.57 -14.50 5.07
CA ILE A 45 7.97 -14.13 5.29
C ILE A 45 8.45 -14.77 6.61
N ASP A 46 9.63 -15.43 6.57
CA ASP A 46 10.22 -16.19 7.68
C ASP A 46 10.27 -15.38 8.99
N VAL A 47 9.40 -15.77 9.92
CA VAL A 47 8.93 -15.01 11.10
C VAL A 47 9.94 -15.00 12.25
N SER A 48 11.21 -14.72 11.98
CA SER A 48 12.24 -14.78 13.02
C SER A 48 12.29 -13.53 13.91
N HIS A 49 11.83 -12.36 13.44
CA HIS A 49 11.96 -11.13 14.23
C HIS A 49 10.81 -10.12 13.98
N GLY A 50 9.95 -9.93 14.99
CA GLY A 50 9.50 -8.59 15.37
C GLY A 50 8.43 -7.85 14.54
N ARG A 51 7.74 -8.45 13.56
CA ARG A 51 6.47 -7.87 13.09
C ARG A 51 5.40 -8.03 14.18
N GLN A 52 5.36 -7.11 15.14
CA GLN A 52 4.07 -6.79 15.76
C GLN A 52 3.22 -6.18 14.66
N THR A 53 2.19 -6.91 14.26
CA THR A 53 1.19 -6.44 13.33
C THR A 53 0.42 -5.31 13.98
N GLU A 54 0.51 -4.13 13.37
CA GLU A 54 -0.48 -3.09 13.64
C GLU A 54 -1.81 -3.54 13.02
N ASP A 55 -2.91 -3.14 13.64
CA ASP A 55 -4.26 -3.52 13.23
C ASP A 55 -4.54 -2.96 11.82
N TYR A 56 -4.71 -3.84 10.83
CA TYR A 56 -5.05 -3.49 9.45
C TYR A 56 -6.50 -3.88 9.11
N THR A 57 -7.34 -4.16 10.11
CA THR A 57 -8.73 -4.58 9.88
C THR A 57 -9.58 -3.51 9.21
N ASP A 58 -9.16 -2.24 9.29
CA ASP A 58 -9.77 -1.09 8.64
C ASP A 58 -9.36 -0.90 7.17
N ALA A 59 -8.54 -1.80 6.61
CA ALA A 59 -8.14 -1.72 5.21
C ALA A 59 -9.36 -1.87 4.27
N HIS A 60 -9.46 -0.92 3.34
CA HIS A 60 -10.41 -0.94 2.23
C HIS A 60 -10.10 -2.08 1.27
N VAL A 61 -11.14 -2.61 0.61
CA VAL A 61 -11.00 -3.66 -0.42
C VAL A 61 -11.76 -3.24 -1.67
N SER A 62 -11.05 -3.13 -2.78
CA SER A 62 -11.61 -2.82 -4.10
C SER A 62 -11.42 -4.00 -5.05
N ILE A 63 -12.51 -4.47 -5.65
CA ILE A 63 -12.52 -5.46 -6.73
C ILE A 63 -12.72 -4.68 -8.04
N ILE A 64 -11.74 -4.72 -8.92
CA ILE A 64 -11.67 -3.80 -10.06
C ILE A 64 -11.78 -4.59 -11.36
N SER A 65 -12.74 -4.23 -12.20
CA SER A 65 -12.96 -4.83 -13.50
C SER A 65 -11.97 -4.27 -14.52
N LEU A 66 -11.24 -5.15 -15.21
CA LEU A 66 -10.37 -4.78 -16.34
C LEU A 66 -11.16 -4.64 -17.65
N SER A 67 -12.42 -5.08 -17.65
CA SER A 67 -13.25 -5.20 -18.84
C SER A 67 -14.27 -4.06 -18.96
N GLY A 68 -14.22 -3.08 -18.03
CA GLY A 68 -15.17 -1.97 -17.97
C GLY A 68 -16.49 -2.30 -17.27
N GLY A 69 -16.56 -3.43 -16.55
CA GLY A 69 -17.67 -3.75 -15.66
C GLY A 69 -17.64 -2.93 -14.37
N GLU A 70 -18.60 -3.17 -13.48
CA GLU A 70 -18.70 -2.48 -12.20
C GLU A 70 -17.52 -2.85 -11.27
N ASN A 71 -16.98 -1.84 -10.59
CA ASN A 71 -16.03 -2.05 -9.50
C ASN A 71 -16.81 -2.15 -8.19
N VAL A 72 -16.39 -3.05 -7.31
CA VAL A 72 -17.01 -3.24 -6.00
C VAL A 72 -16.03 -2.78 -4.92
N GLU A 73 -16.52 -2.04 -3.93
CA GLU A 73 -15.70 -1.51 -2.84
C GLU A 73 -16.29 -1.85 -1.48
N TYR A 74 -15.42 -2.22 -0.54
CA TYR A 74 -15.73 -2.49 0.86
C TYR A 74 -14.90 -1.57 1.75
N ALA A 75 -15.52 -1.06 2.82
CA ALA A 75 -14.89 -0.10 3.71
C ALA A 75 -13.85 -0.74 4.65
N SER A 76 -13.98 -2.04 4.91
CA SER A 76 -13.05 -2.81 5.74
C SER A 76 -12.97 -4.26 5.25
N ILE A 77 -11.93 -4.99 5.66
CA ILE A 77 -11.78 -6.42 5.38
C ILE A 77 -12.98 -7.20 5.93
N GLY A 78 -13.49 -6.82 7.10
CA GLY A 78 -14.64 -7.48 7.74
C GLY A 78 -15.97 -7.28 7.02
N ASP A 79 -16.07 -6.31 6.10
CA ASP A 79 -17.26 -6.07 5.30
C ASP A 79 -17.32 -6.94 4.04
N VAL A 80 -16.20 -7.60 3.67
CA VAL A 80 -16.15 -8.50 2.52
C VAL A 80 -16.95 -9.78 2.84
N PRO A 81 -17.99 -10.12 2.07
CA PRO A 81 -18.75 -11.35 2.30
C PRO A 81 -17.93 -12.58 1.91
N ASP A 82 -18.34 -13.76 2.40
CA ASP A 82 -17.69 -15.06 2.09
C ASP A 82 -17.58 -15.33 0.57
N SER A 83 -18.51 -14.78 -0.22
CA SER A 83 -18.48 -14.79 -1.67
C SER A 83 -19.13 -13.55 -2.27
N VAL A 84 -18.51 -12.98 -3.32
CA VAL A 84 -19.02 -11.86 -4.10
C VAL A 84 -19.46 -12.35 -5.47
N GLU A 85 -20.70 -12.05 -5.88
CA GLU A 85 -21.18 -12.34 -7.23
C GLU A 85 -20.71 -11.25 -8.21
N LEU A 86 -20.09 -11.65 -9.31
CA LEU A 86 -19.50 -10.75 -10.31
C LEU A 86 -19.86 -11.23 -11.72
N GLU A 87 -20.03 -10.30 -12.65
CA GLU A 87 -20.17 -10.62 -14.07
C GLU A 87 -18.90 -11.31 -14.60
N VAL A 88 -19.07 -12.21 -15.56
CA VAL A 88 -17.95 -12.89 -16.24
C VAL A 88 -17.00 -11.85 -16.84
N GLY A 89 -15.72 -11.95 -16.46
CA GLY A 89 -14.73 -10.95 -16.83
C GLY A 89 -13.37 -11.18 -16.16
N ASN A 90 -12.43 -10.27 -16.40
CA ASN A 90 -11.13 -10.27 -15.73
C ASN A 90 -11.08 -9.16 -14.67
N TYR A 91 -10.56 -9.51 -13.49
CA TYR A 91 -10.53 -8.65 -12.33
C TYR A 91 -9.17 -8.70 -11.63
N TYR A 92 -8.95 -7.75 -10.73
CA TYR A 92 -7.96 -7.84 -9.67
C TYR A 92 -8.54 -7.28 -8.38
N VAL A 93 -7.97 -7.69 -7.25
CA VAL A 93 -8.31 -7.18 -5.92
C VAL A 93 -7.20 -6.24 -5.46
N HIS A 94 -7.59 -5.09 -4.92
CA HIS A 94 -6.71 -4.11 -4.30
C HIS A 94 -7.17 -3.88 -2.85
N ALA A 95 -6.33 -4.23 -1.88
CA ALA A 95 -6.59 -3.97 -0.46
C ALA A 95 -5.62 -2.89 0.03
N TYR A 96 -6.10 -1.88 0.76
CA TYR A 96 -5.27 -0.76 1.19
C TYR A 96 -5.81 -0.02 2.41
N THR A 97 -4.91 0.52 3.23
CA THR A 97 -5.27 1.55 4.23
C THR A 97 -5.15 2.95 3.63
N ASP A 98 -5.71 3.94 4.31
CA ASP A 98 -5.56 5.34 3.93
C ASP A 98 -4.09 5.75 3.74
N SER A 99 -3.86 6.64 2.76
CA SER A 99 -2.52 7.16 2.49
C SER A 99 -2.10 8.14 3.56
N ILE A 100 -0.91 7.92 4.12
CA ILE A 100 -0.31 8.75 5.15
C ILE A 100 0.89 9.49 4.55
N PRO A 101 1.02 10.82 4.75
CA PRO A 101 2.24 11.54 4.39
C PRO A 101 3.44 11.02 5.18
N LEU A 102 4.50 10.63 4.47
CA LEU A 102 5.75 10.14 5.04
C LEU A 102 6.88 11.17 4.82
N PRO A 103 7.88 11.24 5.72
CA PRO A 103 8.07 10.33 6.84
C PRO A 103 7.26 10.72 8.10
N ALA A 104 6.84 9.72 8.87
CA ALA A 104 6.03 9.92 10.07
C ALA A 104 6.28 8.86 11.14
N PHE A 105 6.04 9.21 12.40
CA PHE A 105 6.08 8.27 13.52
C PHE A 105 4.73 7.58 13.71
N ASP A 106 4.75 6.27 14.04
CA ASP A 106 3.58 5.45 14.37
C ASP A 106 2.45 5.56 13.32
N ALA A 107 2.84 5.55 12.05
CA ALA A 107 1.94 5.81 10.93
C ALA A 107 2.17 4.79 9.81
N ALA A 108 1.89 3.52 10.11
CA ALA A 108 1.94 2.45 9.13
C ALA A 108 0.82 2.61 8.09
N SER A 109 1.13 2.25 6.85
CA SER A 109 0.11 2.04 5.82
C SER A 109 0.34 0.69 5.16
N TYR A 110 -0.73 0.03 4.73
CA TYR A 110 -0.69 -1.31 4.17
C TYR A 110 -1.32 -1.31 2.79
N VAL A 111 -0.77 -2.15 1.90
CA VAL A 111 -1.36 -2.38 0.59
C VAL A 111 -1.03 -3.78 0.07
N GLY A 112 -2.01 -4.39 -0.59
CA GLY A 112 -1.93 -5.70 -1.21
C GLY A 112 -2.65 -5.69 -2.56
N ASN A 113 -2.13 -6.46 -3.51
CA ASN A 113 -2.78 -6.65 -4.81
C ASN A 113 -2.77 -8.13 -5.13
N SER A 114 -3.88 -8.63 -5.68
CA SER A 114 -3.85 -9.91 -6.37
C SER A 114 -3.21 -9.78 -7.74
N GLU A 115 -2.77 -10.89 -8.30
CA GLU A 115 -2.61 -11.03 -9.75
C GLU A 115 -3.97 -10.87 -10.45
N TRP A 116 -3.95 -10.69 -11.78
CA TRP A 116 -5.17 -10.66 -12.57
C TRP A 116 -5.77 -12.07 -12.67
N PHE A 117 -7.09 -12.17 -12.48
CA PHE A 117 -7.79 -13.46 -12.54
C PHE A 117 -9.13 -13.36 -13.30
N PRO A 118 -9.56 -14.44 -13.95
CA PRO A 118 -10.87 -14.51 -14.59
C PRO A 118 -11.96 -14.95 -13.60
N ILE A 119 -13.16 -14.41 -13.78
CA ILE A 119 -14.42 -14.95 -13.26
C ILE A 119 -15.14 -15.63 -14.43
N GLY A 120 -15.42 -16.92 -14.27
CA GLY A 120 -16.17 -17.73 -15.24
C GLY A 120 -17.63 -17.92 -14.84
N ASP A 121 -18.44 -18.28 -15.82
CA ASP A 121 -19.87 -18.56 -15.66
C ASP A 121 -20.12 -19.72 -14.70
N ASP A 122 -20.98 -19.51 -13.70
CA ASP A 122 -21.35 -20.50 -12.67
C ASP A 122 -20.13 -21.17 -12.01
N SER A 123 -19.07 -20.39 -11.78
CA SER A 123 -17.81 -20.85 -11.19
C SER A 123 -17.46 -20.11 -9.91
N LEU A 124 -16.70 -20.77 -9.02
CA LEU A 124 -16.12 -20.15 -7.83
C LEU A 124 -14.62 -19.97 -8.04
N THR A 125 -14.15 -18.73 -7.97
CA THR A 125 -12.73 -18.38 -8.00
C THR A 125 -12.26 -18.01 -6.59
N HIS A 126 -11.13 -18.57 -6.16
CA HIS A 126 -10.47 -18.20 -4.91
C HIS A 126 -9.24 -17.34 -5.20
N VAL A 127 -9.09 -16.26 -4.45
CA VAL A 127 -7.97 -15.31 -4.60
C VAL A 127 -7.39 -15.00 -3.24
N GLU A 128 -6.08 -15.06 -3.15
CA GLU A 128 -5.30 -14.64 -1.99
C GLU A 128 -4.70 -13.25 -2.26
N VAL A 129 -4.74 -12.39 -1.25
CA VAL A 129 -4.13 -11.06 -1.27
C VAL A 129 -3.24 -10.92 -0.05
N ASP A 130 -1.95 -10.78 -0.30
CA ASP A 130 -0.96 -10.48 0.73
C ASP A 130 -0.94 -8.99 1.02
N LEU A 131 -1.44 -8.61 2.18
CA LEU A 131 -1.48 -7.24 2.66
C LEU A 131 -0.20 -6.92 3.42
N GLY A 132 0.69 -6.14 2.80
CA GLY A 132 2.00 -5.80 3.33
C GLY A 132 2.16 -4.31 3.64
N LEU A 133 3.12 -3.97 4.49
CA LEU A 133 3.52 -2.59 4.77
C LEU A 133 3.92 -1.88 3.47
N ASN A 134 3.35 -0.69 3.23
CA ASN A 134 3.59 0.14 2.06
C ASN A 134 4.73 1.17 2.26
N SER A 135 5.57 0.92 3.25
CA SER A 135 6.66 1.81 3.66
C SER A 135 7.85 0.98 4.14
N VAL A 136 8.92 1.69 4.47
CA VAL A 136 10.07 1.19 5.24
C VAL A 136 9.81 1.52 6.71
N LYS A 137 9.79 0.51 7.58
CA LYS A 137 9.73 0.69 9.02
C LYS A 137 11.15 0.85 9.58
N VAL A 138 11.33 1.82 10.47
CA VAL A 138 12.62 2.11 11.11
C VAL A 138 12.47 2.11 12.61
N GLU A 139 13.39 1.42 13.28
CA GLU A 139 13.60 1.44 14.72
C GLU A 139 15.04 1.85 15.02
N VAL A 140 15.23 2.71 16.01
CA VAL A 140 16.55 3.09 16.51
C VAL A 140 16.69 2.61 17.94
N ASN A 141 17.74 1.84 18.21
CA ASN A 141 18.09 1.33 19.52
C ASN A 141 19.46 1.86 19.93
N TYR A 142 19.54 2.45 21.13
CA TYR A 142 20.80 2.90 21.73
C TYR A 142 21.25 1.90 22.77
N SER A 143 22.53 1.52 22.75
CA SER A 143 23.09 0.64 23.78
C SER A 143 23.08 1.28 25.17
N GLU A 144 23.17 0.47 26.23
CA GLU A 144 23.27 0.97 27.61
C GLU A 144 24.50 1.88 27.80
N ASN A 145 25.60 1.58 27.11
CA ASN A 145 26.81 2.40 27.14
C ASN A 145 26.54 3.79 26.55
N VAL A 146 25.89 3.86 25.38
CA VAL A 146 25.51 5.15 24.78
C VAL A 146 24.63 5.95 25.76
N GLN A 147 23.63 5.29 26.34
CA GLN A 147 22.70 5.93 27.28
C GLN A 147 23.40 6.48 28.54
N THR A 148 24.50 5.85 28.97
CA THR A 148 25.20 6.16 30.23
C THR A 148 26.36 7.13 30.04
N LEU A 149 27.14 6.97 28.97
CA LEU A 149 28.41 7.66 28.77
C LEU A 149 28.25 8.98 28.00
N PHE A 150 27.22 9.10 27.17
CA PHE A 150 27.01 10.26 26.30
C PHE A 150 25.91 11.17 26.84
N TYR A 151 26.23 12.45 27.00
CA TYR A 151 25.31 13.41 27.61
C TYR A 151 24.18 13.82 26.66
N ASP A 152 24.35 13.65 25.35
CA ASP A 152 23.30 13.79 24.34
C ASP A 152 23.58 12.88 23.14
N TYR A 153 22.54 12.46 22.42
CA TYR A 153 22.67 11.64 21.22
C TYR A 153 21.38 11.61 20.42
N HIS A 154 21.53 11.39 19.12
CA HIS A 154 20.40 11.21 18.22
C HIS A 154 20.78 10.45 16.97
N VAL A 155 19.75 9.98 16.28
CA VAL A 155 19.82 9.54 14.89
C VAL A 155 18.80 10.34 14.10
N GLU A 156 19.24 11.01 13.04
CA GLU A 156 18.37 11.53 12.01
C GLU A 156 18.32 10.53 10.85
N VAL A 157 17.12 10.10 10.48
CA VAL A 157 16.90 9.28 9.28
C VAL A 157 16.12 10.12 8.29
N PHE A 158 16.61 10.21 7.06
CA PHE A 158 16.03 11.08 6.05
C PHE A 158 16.25 10.55 4.65
N ASP A 159 15.43 11.03 3.73
CA ASP A 159 15.69 10.95 2.31
C ASP A 159 15.71 12.36 1.72
N GLU A 160 16.28 12.53 0.53
CA GLU A 160 16.43 13.86 -0.08
C GLU A 160 15.10 14.51 -0.51
N HIS A 161 13.98 13.76 -0.51
CA HIS A 161 12.74 14.16 -1.17
C HIS A 161 11.56 14.33 -0.20
N SER A 162 11.42 13.47 0.81
CA SER A 162 10.23 13.43 1.68
C SER A 162 10.45 14.02 3.07
N GLY A 163 11.69 14.08 3.55
CA GLY A 163 12.07 14.78 4.78
C GLY A 163 12.83 13.88 5.75
N SER A 164 12.78 14.23 7.04
CA SER A 164 13.52 13.51 8.09
C SER A 164 12.68 13.22 9.33
N LEU A 165 13.05 12.14 10.04
CA LEU A 165 12.64 11.91 11.42
C LEU A 165 13.87 11.91 12.34
N TYR A 166 13.68 12.54 13.49
CA TYR A 166 14.71 12.66 14.52
C TYR A 166 14.41 11.73 15.68
N PHE A 167 15.24 10.73 15.85
CA PHE A 167 15.22 9.80 16.97
C PHE A 167 16.18 10.34 18.03
N GLY A 168 15.63 11.03 19.04
CA GLY A 168 16.41 11.52 20.18
C GLY A 168 16.48 10.51 21.33
N LYS A 169 17.11 10.90 22.44
CA LYS A 169 17.35 10.02 23.60
C LYS A 169 16.15 9.24 24.15
N ASN A 170 14.97 9.83 24.05
CA ASN A 170 13.73 9.27 24.60
C ASN A 170 12.71 8.89 23.51
N GLU A 171 13.11 8.91 22.24
CA GLU A 171 12.23 8.52 21.16
C GLU A 171 12.13 6.99 21.10
N THR A 172 10.91 6.47 21.21
CA THR A 172 10.63 5.03 21.19
C THR A 172 9.71 4.62 20.05
N ARG A 173 9.14 5.61 19.35
CA ARG A 173 8.19 5.39 18.26
C ARG A 173 8.91 4.86 17.03
N LYS A 174 8.16 4.13 16.21
CA LYS A 174 8.70 3.59 14.95
C LYS A 174 8.54 4.64 13.87
N GLY A 175 9.59 4.86 13.08
CA GLY A 175 9.52 5.74 11.93
C GLY A 175 9.05 4.96 10.70
N TYR A 176 8.28 5.62 9.85
CA TYR A 176 7.84 5.09 8.57
C TYR A 176 8.28 6.03 7.47
N PHE A 177 8.93 5.48 6.43
CA PHE A 177 9.51 6.21 5.31
C PHE A 177 8.99 5.66 3.99
N ILE A 178 9.00 6.50 2.95
CA ILE A 178 8.75 6.00 1.59
C ILE A 178 9.85 4.99 1.20
N PRO A 179 9.54 3.97 0.37
CA PRO A 179 10.56 3.08 -0.19
C PRO A 179 11.51 3.82 -1.13
N CYS A 180 12.69 4.19 -0.62
CA CYS A 180 13.79 4.82 -1.36
C CYS A 180 15.12 4.63 -0.60
N GLU A 181 16.22 5.12 -1.17
CA GLU A 181 17.48 5.24 -0.42
C GLU A 181 17.30 6.20 0.76
N LEU A 182 17.61 5.72 1.97
CA LEU A 182 17.59 6.48 3.21
C LEU A 182 19.01 6.77 3.66
N THR A 183 19.24 7.98 4.15
CA THR A 183 20.47 8.37 4.85
C THR A 183 20.21 8.37 6.35
N ILE A 184 21.10 7.71 7.08
CA ILE A 184 21.09 7.62 8.54
C ILE A 184 22.28 8.40 9.06
N HIS A 185 22.03 9.47 9.81
CA HIS A 185 23.06 10.29 10.47
C HIS A 185 22.93 10.14 11.98
N ALA A 186 23.91 9.47 12.57
CA ALA A 186 23.97 9.21 13.99
C ALA A 186 25.04 10.10 14.64
N VAL A 187 24.68 10.77 15.74
CA VAL A 187 25.55 11.71 16.44
C VAL A 187 25.54 11.40 17.93
N LEU A 188 26.73 11.27 18.51
CA LEU A 188 26.93 11.07 19.94
C LEU A 188 27.72 12.24 20.52
N HIS A 189 27.20 12.86 21.58
CA HIS A 189 27.82 14.01 22.24
C HIS A 189 28.44 13.60 23.59
N TYR A 190 29.71 13.97 23.80
CA TYR A 190 30.49 13.60 24.99
C TYR A 190 31.46 14.70 25.42
N VAL A 191 32.01 14.55 26.62
CA VAL A 191 33.07 15.41 27.14
C VAL A 191 34.40 14.69 26.97
N ASN A 192 35.34 15.29 26.26
CA ASN A 192 36.64 14.66 25.97
C ASN A 192 37.61 14.75 27.15
N SER A 193 38.81 14.17 27.00
CA SER A 193 39.87 14.21 28.02
C SER A 193 40.31 15.63 28.44
N SER A 194 40.09 16.63 27.59
CA SER A 194 40.38 18.04 27.85
C SER A 194 39.25 18.76 28.59
N SER A 195 38.17 18.06 28.96
CA SER A 195 36.95 18.62 29.55
C SER A 195 36.14 19.51 28.61
N ASP A 196 36.35 19.39 27.29
CA ASP A 196 35.59 20.11 26.27
C ASP A 196 34.42 19.26 25.77
N SER A 197 33.29 19.92 25.54
CA SER A 197 32.13 19.32 24.88
C SER A 197 32.41 19.13 23.39
N THR A 198 32.25 17.90 22.90
CA THR A 198 32.46 17.53 21.49
C THR A 198 31.44 16.47 21.05
N SER A 199 31.48 16.09 19.77
CA SER A 199 30.69 14.97 19.22
C SER A 199 31.54 14.06 18.35
N ILE A 200 31.01 12.86 18.13
CA ILE A 200 31.40 11.95 17.05
C ILE A 200 30.15 11.64 16.24
N GLU A 201 30.30 11.48 14.93
CA GLU A 201 29.19 11.24 14.03
C GLU A 201 29.51 10.15 13.01
N LYS A 202 28.46 9.49 12.52
CA LYS A 202 28.54 8.50 11.46
C LYS A 202 27.33 8.67 10.54
N MET A 203 27.59 8.55 9.24
CA MET A 203 26.57 8.65 8.20
C MET A 203 26.63 7.40 7.32
N VAL A 204 25.48 6.77 7.08
CA VAL A 204 25.34 5.56 6.27
C VAL A 204 24.10 5.69 5.38
N SER A 205 24.22 5.29 4.12
CA SER A 205 23.08 5.17 3.21
C SER A 205 22.63 3.72 3.09
N VAL A 206 21.33 3.49 3.01
CA VAL A 206 20.73 2.16 2.83
C VAL A 206 19.55 2.24 1.88
N ASP A 207 19.44 1.27 0.97
CA ASP A 207 18.27 1.11 0.13
C ASP A 207 17.07 0.65 0.97
N GLY A 208 16.15 1.57 1.25
CA GLY A 208 14.87 1.27 1.88
C GLY A 208 13.90 0.64 0.88
N VAL A 209 13.46 -0.59 1.16
CA VAL A 209 12.51 -1.32 0.31
C VAL A 209 11.16 -1.41 0.99
N LYS A 210 10.09 -1.39 0.19
CA LYS A 210 8.74 -1.64 0.69
C LYS A 210 8.70 -2.96 1.46
N ASN A 211 7.92 -3.00 2.55
CA ASN A 211 7.84 -4.11 3.50
C ASN A 211 9.07 -4.29 4.39
N ASP A 212 10.10 -3.45 4.27
CA ASP A 212 11.32 -3.59 5.06
C ASP A 212 11.17 -3.06 6.48
N PHE A 213 11.92 -3.70 7.39
CA PHE A 213 12.05 -3.29 8.77
C PHE A 213 13.54 -3.18 9.10
N LEU A 214 14.01 -1.93 9.12
CA LEU A 214 15.36 -1.54 9.47
C LEU A 214 15.47 -1.32 10.97
N ILE A 215 16.37 -2.06 11.61
CA ILE A 215 16.76 -1.86 13.01
C ILE A 215 18.17 -1.25 13.01
N ILE A 216 18.24 0.00 13.48
CA ILE A 216 19.48 0.75 13.62
C ILE A 216 19.93 0.60 15.06
N THR A 217 21.08 -0.03 15.28
CA THR A 217 21.68 -0.14 16.61
C THR A 217 22.89 0.78 16.70
N VAL A 218 22.81 1.74 17.61
CA VAL A 218 23.86 2.70 17.91
C VAL A 218 24.54 2.27 19.21
N ASP A 219 25.80 1.88 19.10
CA ASP A 219 26.65 1.53 20.24
C ASP A 219 27.86 2.46 20.29
N GLY A 220 28.46 2.59 21.46
CA GLY A 220 29.61 3.45 21.63
C GLY A 220 30.17 3.36 23.02
N ASP A 221 31.47 3.59 23.13
CA ASP A 221 32.22 3.56 24.37
C ASP A 221 33.10 4.81 24.49
N LEU A 222 33.58 5.10 25.69
CA LEU A 222 34.53 6.17 25.98
C LEU A 222 35.78 5.58 26.61
N GLU A 223 36.83 5.43 25.81
CA GLU A 223 38.14 4.99 26.28
C GLU A 223 39.09 6.18 26.37
N PHE A 224 39.66 6.43 27.56
CA PHE A 224 40.63 7.49 27.80
C PHE A 224 40.20 8.91 27.39
N GLY A 225 38.89 9.18 27.32
CA GLY A 225 38.33 10.47 26.89
C GLY A 225 38.24 10.65 25.38
N GLU A 226 38.44 9.58 24.61
CA GLU A 226 38.11 9.45 23.20
C GLU A 226 36.89 8.53 23.04
N ALA A 227 36.02 8.82 22.08
CA ALA A 227 34.85 7.99 21.81
C ALA A 227 35.15 6.93 20.76
N ILE A 228 34.74 5.68 21.03
CA ILE A 228 34.64 4.60 20.05
C ILE A 228 33.17 4.53 19.64
N PHE A 229 32.91 4.47 18.33
CA PHE A 229 31.56 4.46 17.78
C PHE A 229 31.35 3.23 16.88
N ASP A 230 30.54 2.29 17.37
CA ASP A 230 30.05 1.15 16.61
C ASP A 230 28.61 1.38 16.16
N PHE A 231 28.36 1.14 14.87
CA PHE A 231 27.04 1.32 14.28
C PHE A 231 26.71 0.08 13.50
N ASN A 232 25.61 -0.57 13.88
CA ASN A 232 25.11 -1.76 13.22
C ASN A 232 23.74 -1.45 12.59
N LEU A 233 23.55 -1.95 11.38
CA LEU A 233 22.32 -1.88 10.63
C LEU A 233 21.88 -3.31 10.32
N ASP A 234 20.76 -3.71 10.90
CA ASP A 234 20.12 -4.98 10.61
C ASP A 234 18.82 -4.75 9.83
N SER A 235 18.57 -5.56 8.81
CA SER A 235 17.26 -5.65 8.15
C SER A 235 16.64 -7.01 8.48
N LEU A 236 15.38 -6.98 8.91
CA LEU A 236 14.64 -8.22 9.21
C LEU A 236 14.15 -8.92 7.93
N ASN A 237 14.15 -8.24 6.79
CA ASN A 237 14.07 -8.89 5.49
C ASN A 237 15.47 -9.29 5.07
N VAL A 238 15.82 -10.58 5.21
CA VAL A 238 17.16 -11.12 4.91
C VAL A 238 17.70 -10.54 3.59
N ARG A 239 18.65 -9.61 3.71
CA ARG A 239 19.49 -9.09 2.62
C ARG A 239 20.90 -8.93 3.17
N GLU A 240 21.90 -9.27 2.37
CA GLU A 240 23.29 -8.93 2.66
C GLU A 240 23.40 -7.40 2.67
N ILE A 241 23.50 -6.80 3.85
CA ILE A 241 23.83 -5.40 4.01
C ILE A 241 25.36 -5.31 3.94
N ASP A 242 25.88 -4.88 2.79
CA ASP A 242 27.29 -4.54 2.66
C ASP A 242 27.56 -3.23 3.41
N ILE A 243 27.98 -3.33 4.66
CA ILE A 243 28.53 -2.19 5.41
C ILE A 243 29.95 -1.96 4.89
N VAL A 244 30.12 -1.03 3.95
CA VAL A 244 31.44 -0.59 3.50
C VAL A 244 31.99 0.39 4.55
N PHE A 245 33.07 -0.02 5.23
CA PHE A 245 33.82 0.80 6.20
C PHE A 245 34.81 1.75 5.52
#